data_AF-A0A222MXE6-F1
#
_entry.id   AF-A0A222MXE6-F1
#
_cell.length_a   1.000
_cell.length_b   1.000
_cell.length_c   1.000
_cell.angle_alpha   90.00
_cell.angle_beta   90.00
_cell.angle_gamma   90.00
#
_symmetry.space_group_name_H-M   'P 1'
#
loop_
_entity.id
_entity.type
_entity.pdbx_description
1 polymer ?
#
loop_
_entity_poly.entity_id
_entity_poly.type
_entity_poly.pdbx_seq_one_letter_code
_entity_poly.pdbx_strand_id
1 'polypeptide(L)'
;MTKSDFKAAVLSSEFCKFSKDEKRHFLELLESFEPLFEDFFENVFFALILNHRFFYLKELIELFKQETENDLEKLAKQTRIKNFNQKLFLSESELIKRFFRKKLYEKLPKWFI
;
A
#
# COMPACT_ATOMS: atom_id res chain seq x y z
N MET A 1 5.40 -8.61 8.37
CA MET A 1 4.77 -9.78 7.68
C MET A 1 5.27 -9.89 6.23
N THR A 2 5.61 -11.08 5.70
CA THR A 2 6.04 -11.19 4.28
C THR A 2 4.86 -11.13 3.30
N LYS A 3 5.13 -10.84 2.02
CA LYS A 3 4.13 -10.87 0.93
C LYS A 3 3.41 -12.23 0.83
N SER A 4 4.15 -13.33 1.00
CA SER A 4 3.62 -14.70 0.99
C SER A 4 2.72 -14.97 2.20
N ASP A 5 3.13 -14.52 3.38
CA ASP A 5 2.33 -14.68 4.60
C ASP A 5 1.03 -13.89 4.51
N PHE A 6 1.09 -12.65 4.00
CA PHE A 6 -0.08 -11.81 3.79
C PHE A 6 -1.08 -12.44 2.81
N LYS A 7 -0.58 -12.93 1.67
CA LYS A 7 -1.39 -13.66 0.70
C LYS A 7 -2.10 -14.85 1.35
N ALA A 8 -1.36 -15.66 2.11
CA ALA A 8 -1.92 -16.82 2.79
C ALA A 8 -3.00 -16.39 3.78
N ALA A 9 -2.69 -15.42 4.65
CA ALA A 9 -3.61 -14.93 5.69
C ALA A 9 -4.92 -14.37 5.12
N VAL A 10 -4.86 -13.59 4.03
CA VAL A 10 -6.07 -13.05 3.39
C VAL A 10 -6.89 -14.16 2.71
N LEU A 11 -6.25 -15.06 1.96
CA LEU A 11 -6.98 -16.06 1.17
C LEU A 11 -7.49 -17.25 1.99
N SER A 12 -6.83 -17.59 3.10
CA SER A 12 -7.27 -18.65 4.01
C SER A 12 -8.26 -18.15 5.06
N SER A 13 -8.45 -16.83 5.19
CA SER A 13 -9.38 -16.25 6.14
C SER A 13 -10.83 -16.58 5.77
N GLU A 14 -11.62 -17.03 6.75
CA GLU A 14 -13.06 -17.22 6.63
C GLU A 14 -13.83 -15.91 6.37
N PHE A 15 -13.20 -14.79 6.73
CA PHE A 15 -13.73 -13.45 6.53
C PHE A 15 -13.55 -12.96 5.08
N CYS A 16 -12.70 -13.60 4.27
CA CYS A 16 -12.49 -13.24 2.88
C CYS A 16 -13.70 -13.59 2.01
N LYS A 17 -14.23 -12.61 1.28
CA LYS A 17 -15.40 -12.74 0.40
C LYS A 17 -15.10 -12.47 -1.07
N PHE A 18 -13.84 -12.63 -1.48
CA PHE A 18 -13.45 -12.43 -2.87
C PHE A 18 -14.09 -13.50 -3.77
N SER A 19 -14.77 -13.04 -4.81
CA SER A 19 -15.13 -13.87 -5.97
C SER A 19 -13.89 -14.42 -6.68
N LYS A 20 -14.09 -15.34 -7.62
CA LYS A 20 -12.98 -15.93 -8.40
C LYS A 20 -12.19 -14.86 -9.15
N ASP A 21 -12.87 -13.89 -9.74
CA ASP A 21 -12.24 -12.79 -10.47
C ASP A 21 -11.52 -11.82 -9.53
N GLU A 22 -12.11 -11.50 -8.36
CA GLU A 22 -11.45 -10.67 -7.35
C GLU A 22 -10.21 -11.33 -6.76
N LYS A 23 -10.21 -12.66 -6.59
CA LYS A 23 -9.00 -13.39 -6.19
C LYS A 23 -7.90 -13.25 -7.23
N ARG A 24 -8.23 -13.29 -8.52
CA ARG A 24 -7.27 -13.05 -9.60
C ARG A 24 -6.69 -11.64 -9.52
N HIS A 25 -7.54 -10.62 -9.36
CA HIS A 25 -7.10 -9.23 -9.20
C HIS A 25 -6.23 -9.05 -7.95
N PHE A 26 -6.61 -9.63 -6.83
CA PHE A 26 -5.79 -9.61 -5.62
C PHE A 26 -4.39 -10.20 -5.83
N LEU A 27 -4.29 -11.36 -6.50
CA LEU A 27 -3.01 -11.98 -6.81
C LEU A 27 -2.16 -11.12 -7.75
N GLU A 28 -2.76 -10.59 -8.81
CA GLU A 28 -2.11 -9.70 -9.76
C GLU A 28 -1.57 -8.44 -9.04
N LEU A 29 -2.36 -7.84 -8.16
CA LEU A 29 -1.92 -6.71 -7.34
C LEU A 29 -0.72 -7.06 -6.47
N LEU A 30 -0.74 -8.20 -5.77
CA LEU A 30 0.38 -8.60 -4.91
C LEU A 30 1.65 -8.89 -5.69
N GLU A 31 1.55 -9.50 -6.87
CA GLU A 31 2.71 -9.77 -7.73
C GLU A 31 3.34 -8.47 -8.25
N SER A 32 2.51 -7.50 -8.62
CA SER A 32 2.93 -6.20 -9.14
C SER A 32 3.38 -5.19 -8.08
N PHE A 33 2.86 -5.30 -6.85
CA PHE A 33 3.12 -4.34 -5.79
C PHE A 33 4.41 -4.69 -5.03
N GLU A 34 5.26 -3.69 -4.87
CA GLU A 34 6.45 -3.78 -4.02
C GLU A 34 6.34 -2.73 -2.91
N PRO A 35 6.29 -3.14 -1.63
CA PRO A 35 6.12 -2.21 -0.53
C PRO A 35 7.35 -1.31 -0.37
N LEU A 36 7.15 -0.09 0.13
CA LEU A 36 8.24 0.83 0.43
C LEU A 36 8.91 0.50 1.77
N PHE A 37 8.16 -0.11 2.70
CA PHE A 37 8.65 -0.53 4.01
C PHE A 37 8.20 -1.96 4.37
N GLU A 38 8.97 -2.63 5.24
CA GLU A 38 8.74 -4.02 5.62
C GLU A 38 7.45 -4.26 6.44
N ASP A 39 6.95 -3.21 7.10
CA ASP A 39 5.74 -3.22 7.93
C ASP A 39 4.44 -3.06 7.11
N PHE A 40 4.53 -2.74 5.82
CA PHE A 40 3.36 -2.42 4.98
C PHE A 40 2.24 -3.47 5.05
N PHE A 41 2.54 -4.74 4.74
CA PHE A 41 1.52 -5.79 4.68
C PHE A 41 0.92 -6.09 6.05
N GLU A 42 1.72 -5.91 7.10
CA GLU A 42 1.28 -6.10 8.46
C GLU A 42 0.31 -4.99 8.88
N ASN A 43 0.62 -3.75 8.56
CA ASN A 43 -0.27 -2.60 8.80
C ASN A 43 -1.59 -2.73 8.04
N VAL A 44 -1.54 -3.12 6.76
CA VAL A 44 -2.75 -3.38 5.96
C VAL A 44 -3.57 -4.51 6.57
N PHE A 45 -2.95 -5.63 6.95
CA PHE A 45 -3.67 -6.75 7.53
C PHE A 45 -4.31 -6.40 8.88
N PHE A 46 -3.58 -5.68 9.74
CA PHE A 46 -4.11 -5.19 11.01
C PHE A 46 -5.29 -4.24 10.80
N ALA A 47 -5.20 -3.29 9.87
CA ALA A 47 -6.31 -2.40 9.56
C ALA A 47 -7.52 -3.18 9.01
N LEU A 48 -7.27 -4.22 8.19
CA LEU A 48 -8.31 -5.05 7.61
C LEU A 48 -9.10 -5.81 8.69
N ILE A 49 -8.42 -6.45 9.65
CA ILE A 49 -9.08 -7.20 10.73
C ILE A 49 -9.77 -6.28 11.76
N LEU A 50 -9.23 -5.09 12.00
CA LEU A 50 -9.77 -4.17 13.01
C LEU A 50 -11.00 -3.41 12.49
N ASN A 51 -10.97 -3.00 11.22
CA ASN A 51 -12.00 -2.12 10.66
C ASN A 51 -13.11 -2.90 9.93
N HIS A 52 -12.86 -4.15 9.54
CA HIS A 52 -13.79 -4.90 8.70
C HIS A 52 -14.04 -6.31 9.24
N ARG A 53 -15.33 -6.64 9.36
CA ARG A 53 -15.77 -8.00 9.70
C ARG A 53 -15.58 -9.00 8.55
N PHE A 54 -15.63 -8.52 7.32
CA PHE A 54 -15.42 -9.30 6.09
C PHE A 54 -14.49 -8.54 5.16
N PHE A 55 -13.68 -9.27 4.40
CA PHE A 55 -12.71 -8.69 3.48
C PHE A 55 -13.29 -8.78 2.08
N TYR A 56 -13.74 -7.65 1.52
CA TYR A 56 -13.94 -7.54 0.08
C TYR A 56 -12.75 -6.83 -0.55
N LEU A 57 -12.60 -7.03 -1.85
CA LEU A 57 -11.42 -6.53 -2.57
C LEU A 57 -11.36 -5.01 -2.50
N LYS A 58 -12.52 -4.35 -2.48
CA LYS A 58 -12.63 -2.89 -2.40
C LYS A 58 -12.00 -2.34 -1.12
N GLU A 59 -12.34 -2.87 0.05
CA GLU A 59 -11.80 -2.42 1.33
C GLU A 59 -10.30 -2.68 1.40
N LEU A 60 -9.83 -3.82 0.87
CA LEU A 60 -8.40 -4.10 0.77
C LEU A 60 -7.67 -3.07 -0.10
N ILE A 61 -8.25 -2.70 -1.25
CA ILE A 61 -7.68 -1.67 -2.13
C ILE A 61 -7.62 -0.31 -1.44
N GLU A 62 -8.67 0.07 -0.70
CA GLU A 62 -8.72 1.32 0.05
C GLU A 62 -7.61 1.37 1.11
N LEU A 63 -7.42 0.28 1.86
CA LEU A 63 -6.34 0.17 2.85
C LEU A 63 -4.95 0.18 2.21
N PHE A 64 -4.76 -0.49 1.06
CA PHE A 64 -3.52 -0.41 0.29
C PHE A 64 -3.19 1.02 -0.12
N LYS A 65 -4.18 1.78 -0.61
CA LYS A 65 -3.99 3.18 -1.02
C LYS A 65 -3.63 4.07 0.18
N GLN A 66 -4.32 3.88 1.32
CA GLN A 66 -4.03 4.61 2.55
C GLN A 66 -2.61 4.33 3.06
N GLU A 67 -2.23 3.05 3.16
CA GLU A 67 -0.91 2.69 3.68
C GLU A 67 0.21 3.10 2.72
N THR A 68 -0.05 3.07 1.41
CA THR A 68 0.90 3.60 0.42
C THR A 68 1.14 5.10 0.64
N GLU A 69 0.09 5.88 0.94
CA GLU A 69 0.25 7.31 1.22
C GLU A 69 1.00 7.56 2.53
N ASN A 70 0.75 6.74 3.56
CA ASN A 70 1.49 6.79 4.82
C ASN A 70 2.99 6.54 4.59
N ASP A 71 3.31 5.52 3.81
CA ASP A 71 4.68 5.19 3.43
C ASP A 71 5.35 6.29 2.62
N LEU A 72 4.63 6.88 1.65
CA LEU A 72 5.13 8.02 0.87
C LEU A 72 5.42 9.23 1.76
N GLU A 73 4.57 9.51 2.75
CA GLU A 73 4.80 10.55 3.76
C GLU A 73 6.02 10.24 4.65
N LYS A 74 6.14 9.00 5.13
CA LYS A 74 7.27 8.53 5.92
C LYS A 74 8.58 8.67 5.13
N LEU A 75 8.57 8.26 3.87
CA LEU A 75 9.71 8.35 2.98
C LEU A 75 10.10 9.81 2.69
N ALA A 76 9.12 10.68 2.41
CA ALA A 76 9.36 12.11 2.21
C ALA A 76 9.94 12.79 3.44
N LYS A 77 9.53 12.39 4.66
CA LYS A 77 10.15 12.86 5.92
C LYS A 77 11.58 12.38 6.11
N GLN A 78 11.89 11.17 5.65
CA GLN A 78 13.23 10.57 5.76
C GLN A 78 14.22 11.15 4.74
N THR A 79 13.76 11.52 3.55
CA THR A 79 14.61 12.16 2.53
C THR A 79 14.89 13.60 2.96
N ARG A 80 16.01 13.80 3.67
CA ARG A 80 16.48 15.10 4.17
C ARG A 80 16.97 16.02 3.03
N ILE A 81 16.10 16.42 2.12
CA ILE A 81 16.33 17.66 1.37
C ILE A 81 15.89 18.79 2.30
N LYS A 82 16.85 19.28 3.08
CA LYS A 82 16.66 20.42 3.97
C LYS A 82 17.14 21.65 3.23
N ASN A 83 16.37 22.73 3.29
CA ASN A 83 16.86 24.02 2.81
C ASN A 83 17.98 24.56 3.71
N PHE A 84 18.60 25.68 3.32
CA PHE A 84 19.68 26.33 4.10
C PHE A 84 19.29 26.61 5.56
N ASN A 85 17.99 26.76 5.86
CA ASN A 85 17.43 26.99 7.19
C ASN A 85 16.97 25.71 7.90
N GLN A 86 17.35 24.53 7.41
CA GLN A 86 16.93 23.23 7.93
C GLN A 86 15.41 22.98 7.94
N LYS A 87 14.62 23.75 7.19
CA LYS A 87 13.18 23.52 7.00
C LYS A 87 12.93 22.73 5.71
N LEU A 88 11.98 21.80 5.74
CA LEU A 88 11.45 21.14 4.55
C LEU A 88 10.66 22.17 3.74
N PHE A 89 10.92 22.32 2.44
CA PHE A 89 9.97 23.03 1.58
C PHE A 89 8.74 22.12 1.38
N LEU A 90 7.53 22.65 1.62
CA LEU A 90 6.27 21.92 1.39
C LEU A 90 6.19 21.34 -0.04
N SER A 91 6.77 22.05 -1.01
CA SER A 91 6.85 21.63 -2.41
C SER A 91 7.80 20.46 -2.65
N GLU A 92 8.86 20.30 -1.85
CA GLU A 92 9.84 19.21 -2.02
C GLU A 92 9.27 17.89 -1.52
N SER A 93 8.59 17.88 -0.37
CA SER A 93 7.90 16.68 0.12
C SER A 93 6.87 16.18 -0.89
N GLU A 94 6.08 17.09 -1.46
CA GLU A 94 5.10 16.74 -2.49
C GLU A 94 5.77 16.24 -3.78
N LEU A 95 6.92 16.81 -4.18
CA LEU A 95 7.68 16.35 -5.35
C LEU A 95 8.26 14.96 -5.15
N ILE A 96 8.81 14.67 -3.96
CA ILE A 96 9.30 13.36 -3.56
C ILE A 96 8.13 12.36 -3.61
N LYS A 97 7.03 12.65 -2.93
CA LYS A 97 5.83 11.81 -2.94
C LYS A 97 5.35 11.51 -4.36
N ARG A 98 5.25 12.53 -5.23
CA ARG A 98 4.84 12.35 -6.63
C ARG A 98 5.77 11.45 -7.40
N PHE A 99 7.09 11.63 -7.25
CA PHE A 99 8.08 10.80 -7.91
C PHE A 99 7.94 9.32 -7.52
N PHE A 100 7.86 9.04 -6.22
CA PHE A 100 7.72 7.67 -5.72
C PHE A 100 6.35 7.07 -6.03
N ARG A 101 5.27 7.86 -5.92
CA ARG A 101 3.91 7.45 -6.31
C ARG A 101 3.88 7.05 -7.78
N LYS A 102 4.43 7.86 -8.67
CA LYS A 102 4.47 7.55 -10.11
C LYS A 102 5.20 6.22 -10.35
N LYS A 103 6.38 6.04 -9.77
CA LYS A 103 7.18 4.81 -9.92
C LYS A 103 6.47 3.56 -9.39
N LEU A 104 5.72 3.70 -8.28
CA LEU A 104 4.96 2.60 -7.70
C LEU A 104 3.74 2.26 -8.57
N TYR A 105 2.98 3.26 -9.00
CA TYR A 105 1.75 3.07 -9.78
C TYR A 105 2.02 2.60 -11.21
N GLU A 106 3.18 2.90 -11.79
CA GLU A 106 3.60 2.39 -13.12
C GLU A 106 3.68 0.86 -13.18
N LYS A 107 3.93 0.20 -12.05
CA LYS A 107 4.01 -1.26 -11.98
C LYS A 107 2.67 -1.92 -11.67
N LEU A 108 1.68 -1.14 -11.27
CA LEU A 108 0.40 -1.66 -10.80
C LEU A 108 -0.55 -2.00 -11.94
N PRO A 109 -1.47 -2.95 -11.73
CA PRO A 109 -2.49 -3.28 -12.71
C PRO A 109 -3.35 -2.07 -13.06
N LYS A 110 -3.74 -1.92 -14.33
CA LYS A 110 -4.51 -0.77 -14.80
C LYS A 110 -5.84 -0.58 -14.08
N TRP A 111 -6.45 -1.66 -13.60
CA TRP A 111 -7.72 -1.61 -12.87
C TRP A 111 -7.58 -1.08 -11.44
N PHE A 112 -6.36 -1.00 -10.90
CA PHE A 112 -6.10 -0.50 -9.56
C PHE A 112 -6.08 1.04 -9.48
N ILE A 113 -5.65 1.68 -10.58
CA ILE A 113 -5.40 3.13 -10.67
C ILE A 113 -6.72 3.90 -10.70
#